data_AF-A0A838KZL5-F1
#
_entry.id   AF-A0A838KZL5-F1
#
_cell.length_a   1.000
_cell.length_b   1.000
_cell.length_c   1.000
_cell.angle_alpha   90.00
_cell.angle_beta   90.00
_cell.angle_gamma   90.00
#
_symmetry.space_group_name_H-M   'P 1'
#
loop_
_entity.id
_entity.type
_entity.pdbx_description
1 polymer ?
#
loop_
_entity_poly.entity_id
_entity_poly.type
_entity_poly.pdbx_seq_one_letter_code
_entity_poly.pdbx_strand_id
1 'polypeptide(L)'
;MILRFWRAGLDPARMEEYRRFEAERCLPMLRKQPGLLGVLFLREAGGGAVSITIWEDMGTVEALESSPSYRQTTRELAESGLLAGEQSVEVFQVESGDLRSEALVGMLDRTIHARRSRDR
;
A
#
# COMPACT_ATOMS: atom_id res chain seq x y z
N MET A 1 7.84 16.06 -2.17
CA MET A 1 6.96 14.88 -2.34
C MET A 1 7.82 13.66 -2.64
N ILE A 2 7.56 12.58 -1.92
CA ILE A 2 8.23 11.29 -2.05
C ILE A 2 7.23 10.22 -2.44
N LEU A 3 7.60 9.33 -3.36
CA LEU A 3 6.88 8.09 -3.61
C LEU A 3 7.69 6.93 -3.03
N ARG A 4 7.03 6.12 -2.20
CA ARG A 4 7.59 4.88 -1.66
C ARG A 4 6.82 3.70 -2.21
N PHE A 5 7.55 2.82 -2.88
CA PHE A 5 7.08 1.55 -3.39
C PHE A 5 7.48 0.46 -2.41
N TRP A 6 6.52 -0.36 -2.00
CA TRP A 6 6.80 -1.63 -1.34
C TRP A 6 6.23 -2.74 -2.20
N ARG A 7 7.01 -3.80 -2.40
CA ARG A 7 6.65 -4.95 -3.22
C ARG A 7 6.92 -6.24 -2.46
N ALA A 8 6.02 -7.20 -2.61
CA ALA A 8 6.21 -8.55 -2.08
C ALA A 8 5.47 -9.57 -2.94
N GLY A 9 6.00 -10.78 -3.02
CA GLY A 9 5.19 -11.91 -3.44
C GLY A 9 4.13 -12.24 -2.38
N LEU A 10 3.00 -12.78 -2.82
CA LEU A 10 1.92 -13.24 -1.94
C LEU A 10 1.76 -14.75 -2.07
N ASP A 11 1.27 -15.39 -1.02
CA ASP A 11 0.76 -16.75 -1.11
C ASP A 11 -0.57 -16.74 -1.91
N PRO A 12 -0.62 -17.36 -3.11
CA PRO A 12 -1.83 -17.40 -3.92
C PRO A 12 -3.02 -18.05 -3.21
N ALA A 13 -2.76 -19.01 -2.30
CA ALA A 13 -3.81 -19.71 -1.56
C ALA A 13 -4.46 -18.84 -0.48
N ARG A 14 -3.83 -17.73 -0.09
CA ARG A 14 -4.25 -16.87 1.03
C ARG A 14 -4.52 -15.43 0.62
N MET A 15 -4.80 -15.21 -0.67
CA MET A 15 -5.06 -13.89 -1.24
C MET A 15 -6.22 -13.14 -0.58
N GLU A 16 -7.29 -13.84 -0.21
CA GLU A 16 -8.42 -13.22 0.49
C GLU A 16 -8.05 -12.74 1.89
N GLU A 17 -7.28 -13.54 2.62
CA GLU A 17 -6.75 -13.17 3.93
C GLU A 17 -5.83 -11.96 3.83
N TYR A 18 -4.96 -11.93 2.83
CA TYR A 18 -4.13 -10.75 2.55
C TYR A 18 -4.97 -9.51 2.24
N ARG A 19 -6.04 -9.63 1.43
CA ARG A 19 -6.94 -8.50 1.16
C ARG A 19 -7.62 -7.98 2.42
N ARG A 20 -8.01 -8.86 3.35
CA ARG A 20 -8.55 -8.45 4.66
C ARG A 20 -7.49 -7.75 5.50
N PHE A 21 -6.28 -8.31 5.58
CA PHE A 21 -5.17 -7.69 6.30
C PHE A 21 -4.86 -6.28 5.75
N GLU A 22 -4.83 -6.13 4.43
CA GLU A 22 -4.62 -4.84 3.77
C GLU A 22 -5.71 -3.81 4.13
N ALA A 23 -6.98 -4.23 4.09
CA ALA A 23 -8.11 -3.35 4.35
C ALA A 23 -8.30 -2.99 5.84
N GLU A 24 -8.04 -3.94 6.74
CA GLU A 24 -8.33 -3.83 8.17
C GLU A 24 -7.12 -3.38 8.99
N ARG A 25 -5.90 -3.63 8.53
CA ARG A 25 -4.66 -3.32 9.24
C ARG A 25 -3.82 -2.28 8.50
N CYS A 26 -3.39 -2.56 7.27
CA CYS A 26 -2.48 -1.67 6.53
C CYS A 26 -3.09 -0.30 6.25
N LEU A 27 -4.27 -0.25 5.63
CA LEU A 27 -4.89 1.02 5.24
C LEU A 27 -5.24 1.91 6.45
N PRO A 28 -5.86 1.41 7.54
CA PRO A 28 -6.09 2.24 8.72
C PRO A 28 -4.81 2.71 9.40
N MET A 29 -3.75 1.89 9.42
CA MET A 29 -2.45 2.29 9.95
C MET A 29 -1.84 3.41 9.11
N LEU A 30 -1.79 3.27 7.79
CA LEU A 30 -1.22 4.27 6.87
C LEU A 30 -1.95 5.60 6.97
N ARG A 31 -3.29 5.59 6.98
CA ARG A 31 -4.12 6.81 7.11
C ARG A 31 -3.84 7.64 8.37
N LYS A 32 -3.28 7.02 9.41
CA LYS A 32 -2.94 7.71 10.67
C LYS A 32 -1.53 8.31 10.65
N GLN A 33 -0.71 8.01 9.65
CA GLN A 33 0.66 8.50 9.60
C GLN A 33 0.68 9.96 9.13
N PRO A 34 1.34 10.86 9.87
CA PRO A 34 1.52 12.25 9.44
C PRO A 34 2.22 12.33 8.08
N GLY A 35 1.76 13.26 7.23
CA GLY A 35 2.37 13.53 5.93
C GLY A 35 2.03 12.52 4.83
N LEU A 36 1.17 11.53 5.08
CA LEU A 36 0.65 10.66 4.02
C LEU A 36 -0.36 11.44 3.16
N LEU A 37 -0.05 11.56 1.87
CA LEU A 37 -0.92 12.19 0.87
C LEU A 37 -1.82 11.18 0.14
N GLY A 38 -1.41 9.92 0.07
CA GLY A 38 -2.21 8.88 -0.56
C GLY A 38 -1.55 7.50 -0.56
N VAL A 39 -2.37 6.46 -0.77
CA VAL A 39 -1.90 5.09 -0.96
C VAL A 39 -2.69 4.42 -2.07
N LEU A 40 -1.98 3.69 -2.93
CA LEU A 40 -2.54 2.78 -3.92
C LEU A 40 -2.06 1.36 -3.60
N PHE A 41 -3.01 0.42 -3.58
CA PHE A 41 -2.72 -1.01 -3.50
C PHE A 41 -2.93 -1.64 -4.86
N LEU A 42 -1.86 -2.23 -5.39
CA LEU A 42 -1.83 -2.85 -6.70
C LEU A 42 -1.63 -4.36 -6.55
N ARG A 43 -1.98 -5.09 -7.60
CA ARG A 43 -1.72 -6.52 -7.76
C ARG A 43 -0.98 -6.72 -9.06
N GLU A 44 0.08 -7.52 -9.00
CA GLU A 44 0.84 -7.89 -10.19
C GLU A 44 0.18 -9.06 -10.90
N ALA A 45 0.33 -9.12 -12.22
CA ALA A 45 -0.14 -10.25 -13.01
C ALA A 45 0.46 -11.60 -12.55
N GLY A 46 1.66 -11.57 -11.97
CA GLY A 46 2.35 -12.72 -11.38
C GLY A 46 1.96 -13.07 -9.94
N GLY A 47 0.94 -12.43 -9.36
CA GLY A 47 0.44 -12.75 -8.02
C GLY A 47 1.06 -11.97 -6.86
N GLY A 48 1.98 -11.03 -7.13
CA GLY A 48 2.55 -10.13 -6.13
C GLY A 48 1.64 -8.97 -5.73
N ALA A 49 1.95 -8.35 -4.60
CA ALA A 49 1.39 -7.06 -4.19
C ALA A 49 2.42 -5.94 -4.33
N VAL A 50 1.92 -4.77 -4.72
CA VAL A 50 2.67 -3.52 -4.64
C VAL A 50 1.82 -2.52 -3.89
N SER A 51 2.42 -1.78 -2.96
CA SER A 51 1.82 -0.56 -2.44
C SER A 51 2.66 0.63 -2.87
N ILE A 52 1.97 1.67 -3.34
CA ILE A 52 2.56 2.97 -3.63
C ILE A 52 2.02 3.92 -2.58
N THR A 53 2.90 4.49 -1.77
CA THR A 53 2.55 5.51 -0.78
C THR A 53 3.17 6.84 -1.18
N ILE A 54 2.38 7.91 -1.09
CA ILE A 54 2.76 9.26 -1.49
C ILE A 54 2.89 10.09 -0.22
N TRP A 55 4.04 10.73 -0.05
CA TRP A 55 4.42 11.44 1.18
C TRP A 55 4.83 12.88 0.89
N GLU A 56 4.62 13.78 1.86
CA GLU A 56 4.99 15.19 1.75
C GLU A 56 6.50 15.37 1.48
N ASP A 57 7.34 14.70 2.29
CA ASP A 57 8.79 14.78 2.22
C ASP A 57 9.47 13.53 2.80
N MET A 58 10.82 13.49 2.76
CA MET A 58 11.60 12.36 3.27
C MET A 58 11.50 12.20 4.79
N GLY A 59 11.39 13.30 5.54
CA GLY A 59 11.26 13.24 7.00
C GLY A 59 9.98 12.51 7.44
N THR A 60 8.89 12.67 6.67
CA THR A 60 7.65 11.92 6.93
C THR A 60 7.77 10.42 6.62
N VAL A 61 8.63 10.02 5.67
CA VAL A 61 8.96 8.61 5.40
C VAL A 61 9.81 8.03 6.53
N GLU A 62 10.80 8.75 7.02
CA GLU A 62 11.62 8.33 8.17
C GLU A 62 10.77 8.20 9.45
N ALA A 63 9.80 9.11 9.64
CA ALA A 63 8.84 9.05 10.73
C ALA A 63 7.93 7.79 10.64
N LEU A 64 7.53 7.39 9.43
CA LEU A 64 6.81 6.12 9.23
C LEU A 64 7.66 4.92 9.69
N GLU A 65 8.91 4.82 9.25
CA GLU A 65 9.77 3.67 9.57
C GLU A 65 10.07 3.57 11.08
N SER A 66 10.10 4.72 11.75
CA SER A 66 10.21 4.83 13.21
C SER A 66 8.87 4.70 13.97
N SER A 67 7.73 4.62 13.28
CA SER A 67 6.39 4.50 13.88
C SER A 67 6.17 3.13 14.53
N PRO A 68 5.75 3.07 15.82
CA PRO A 68 5.42 1.80 16.47
C PRO A 68 4.31 1.04 15.75
N SER A 69 3.28 1.76 15.28
CA SER A 69 2.14 1.16 14.58
C SER A 69 2.53 0.55 13.22
N TYR A 70 3.45 1.19 12.50
CA TYR A 70 4.00 0.66 11.26
C TYR A 70 4.81 -0.60 11.53
N ARG A 71 5.79 -0.55 12.44
CA ARG A 71 6.63 -1.71 12.78
C ARG A 71 5.82 -2.90 13.27
N GLN A 72 4.79 -2.65 14.06
CA GLN A 72 3.87 -3.70 14.51
C GLN A 72 3.15 -4.33 13.31
N THR A 73 2.55 -3.51 12.45
CA THR A 73 1.79 -4.01 11.28
C THR A 73 2.69 -4.78 10.32
N THR A 74 3.92 -4.31 10.06
CA THR A 74 4.87 -5.02 9.19
C THR A 74 5.35 -6.34 9.81
N ARG A 75 5.52 -6.39 11.13
CA ARG A 75 5.86 -7.62 11.85
C ARG A 75 4.71 -8.63 11.77
N GLU A 76 3.50 -8.19 12.09
CA GLU A 76 2.29 -9.03 11.98
C GLU A 76 2.13 -9.59 10.56
N LEU A 77 2.37 -8.76 9.53
CA LEU A 77 2.34 -9.21 8.14
C LEU A 77 3.43 -10.25 7.84
N ALA A 78 4.67 -10.02 8.27
CA ALA A 78 5.77 -10.95 8.05
C ALA A 78 5.53 -12.30 8.75
N GLU A 79 4.96 -12.29 9.95
CA GLU A 79 4.68 -13.48 10.76
C GLU A 79 3.38 -14.20 10.33
N SER A 80 2.51 -13.53 9.58
CA SER A 80 1.21 -14.07 9.16
C SER A 80 1.28 -15.26 8.19
N GLY A 81 2.42 -15.43 7.51
CA GLY A 81 2.57 -16.40 6.40
C GLY A 81 1.80 -16.02 5.14
N LEU A 82 1.40 -14.75 4.97
CA LEU A 82 0.71 -14.25 3.76
C LEU A 82 1.68 -13.87 2.63
N LEU A 83 2.95 -13.65 2.95
CA LEU A 83 3.97 -13.24 2.00
C LEU A 83 4.75 -14.44 1.47
N ALA A 84 5.13 -14.38 0.20
CA ALA A 84 5.95 -15.36 -0.47
C ALA A 84 7.19 -14.67 -1.06
N GLY A 85 8.37 -15.20 -0.77
CA GLY A 85 9.63 -14.68 -1.30
C GLY A 85 10.09 -13.35 -0.69
N GLU A 86 10.96 -12.66 -1.41
CA GLU A 86 11.60 -11.43 -0.94
C GLU A 86 10.66 -10.23 -1.03
N GLN A 87 10.91 -9.26 -0.15
CA GLN A 87 10.26 -7.96 -0.15
C GLN A 87 11.26 -6.90 -0.60
N SER A 88 10.81 -5.91 -1.35
CA SER A 88 11.62 -4.75 -1.70
C SER A 88 10.92 -3.45 -1.33
N VAL A 89 11.73 -2.45 -1.02
CA VAL A 89 11.30 -1.07 -0.79
C VAL A 89 12.15 -0.17 -1.68
N GLU A 90 11.49 0.71 -2.42
CA GLU A 90 12.14 1.72 -3.25
C GLU A 90 11.53 3.08 -2.93
N VAL A 91 12.37 4.11 -2.83
CA VAL A 91 11.97 5.46 -2.45
C VAL A 91 12.47 6.44 -3.51
N PHE A 92 11.58 7.28 -4.01
CA PHE A 92 11.85 8.22 -5.08
C PHE A 92 11.40 9.63 -4.71
N GLN A 93 12.26 10.61 -4.98
CA GLN A 93 11.86 12.01 -4.99
C GLN A 93 11.15 12.33 -6.31
N VAL A 94 10.03 13.05 -6.22
CA VAL A 94 9.32 13.51 -7.41
C VAL A 94 9.90 14.81 -7.90
N GLU A 95 10.44 14.80 -9.12
CA GLU A 95 11.02 15.98 -9.77
C GLU A 95 9.98 16.77 -10.58
N SER A 96 8.98 16.10 -11.17
CA SER A 96 7.90 16.73 -11.94
C SER A 96 6.71 15.77 -12.11
N GLY A 97 5.56 16.27 -12.59
CA GLY A 97 4.41 15.43 -12.94
C GLY A 97 3.18 16.20 -13.44
N ASP A 98 2.26 15.49 -14.08
CA ASP A 98 0.88 15.93 -14.37
C ASP A 98 -0.08 14.95 -13.69
N LEU A 99 -0.89 15.45 -12.76
CA LEU A 99 -1.84 14.65 -12.01
C LEU A 99 -3.25 15.22 -12.20
N ARG A 100 -4.07 14.50 -12.97
CA ARG A 100 -5.49 14.81 -13.15
C ARG A 100 -6.30 14.24 -11.99
N SER A 101 -6.29 14.95 -10.86
CA SER A 101 -6.83 14.51 -9.58
C SER A 101 -8.27 14.01 -9.66
N GLU A 102 -9.16 14.75 -10.31
CA GLU A 102 -10.59 14.42 -10.36
C GLU A 102 -10.83 13.14 -11.17
N ALA A 103 -10.13 13.02 -12.30
CA ALA A 103 -10.22 11.84 -13.17
C ALA A 103 -9.64 10.60 -12.46
N LEU A 104 -8.53 10.76 -11.74
CA LEU A 104 -7.88 9.69 -10.99
C LEU A 104 -8.78 9.20 -9.85
N VAL A 105 -9.29 10.12 -9.01
CA VAL A 105 -10.20 9.79 -7.91
C VAL A 105 -11.46 9.10 -8.44
N GLY A 106 -12.07 9.65 -9.51
CA GLY A 106 -13.24 9.04 -10.12
C GLY A 106 -13.00 7.62 -10.66
N MET A 107 -11.79 7.31 -11.14
CA MET A 107 -11.44 5.96 -11.57
C MET A 107 -11.16 5.02 -10.39
N LEU A 108 -10.54 5.51 -9.32
CA LEU A 108 -10.31 4.74 -8.10
C LEU A 108 -11.63 4.33 -7.47
N ASP A 109 -12.60 5.24 -7.38
CA ASP A 109 -13.92 4.93 -6.85
C ASP A 109 -14.58 3.83 -7.68
N ARG A 110 -14.58 3.93 -9.01
CA ARG A 110 -15.12 2.86 -9.88
C ARG A 110 -14.43 1.52 -9.66
N THR A 111 -13.11 1.53 -9.51
CA THR A 111 -12.31 0.32 -9.28
C THR A 111 -12.67 -0.35 -7.95
N ILE A 112 -12.82 0.44 -6.88
CA ILE A 112 -13.23 -0.04 -5.56
C ILE A 112 -14.66 -0.60 -5.60
N HIS A 113 -15.59 0.07 -6.28
CA HIS A 113 -16.98 -0.40 -6.43
C HIS A 113 -17.05 -1.70 -7.22
N ALA A 114 -16.36 -1.79 -8.36
CA ALA A 114 -16.31 -3.00 -9.17
C ALA A 114 -15.70 -4.20 -8.43
N ARG A 115 -14.75 -3.94 -7.51
CA ARG A 115 -14.20 -4.99 -6.63
C ARG A 115 -15.24 -5.50 -5.65
N ARG A 116 -15.96 -4.61 -4.97
CA ARG A 116 -17.00 -4.96 -3.99
C ARG A 116 -18.18 -5.73 -4.60
N SER A 117 -18.48 -5.52 -5.88
CA SER A 117 -19.54 -6.26 -6.58
C SER A 117 -19.14 -7.67 -7.01
N ARG A 118 -17.84 -7.99 -7.06
CA ARG A 118 -17.34 -9.34 -7.38
C ARG A 118 -17.20 -10.23 -6.14
N ASP A 119 -17.08 -9.62 -4.96
CA ASP A 119 -16.94 -10.32 -3.67
C ASP A 119 -18.31 -10.59 -2.99
N ARG A 120 -19.44 -10.35 -3.67
CA ARG A 120 -20.81 -10.63 -3.22
C ARG A 120 -21.44 -11.71 -4.09
#